data_AF-A0A239F687-F1
#
_entry.id   AF-A0A239F687-F1
#
_cell.length_a   1.000
_cell.length_b   1.000
_cell.length_c   1.000
_cell.angle_alpha   90.00
_cell.angle_beta   90.00
_cell.angle_gamma   90.00
#
_symmetry.space_group_name_H-M   'P 1'
#
loop_
_entity.id
_entity.type
_entity.pdbx_description
1 polymer ?
#
loop_
_entity_poly.entity_id
_entity_poly.type
_entity_poly.pdbx_seq_one_letter_code
_entity_poly.pdbx_strand_id
1 'polypeptide(L)'
;MAKKKSMSVPKTMQDKYTEISSFIEGFCDKYLNEEYKFTCLQLCAALCRKRPSPLATGRGKIWACAIVHAVGSVNFLFDPSQIPHMKAGELYHRFEVSNNTASSKSKLIRDMIGMTPFDPEWTLPSKIEDNPLAWMIMVDGLAIDARQAPLEIQEIAFEKGLIPYIPDQKSEIPQGKVIEFPRRTQKSKSERKDPKKLLEQAQELAYQAMGADSSKESCMLAHRALALSQDCVDAYMILAEEEAKTSEEVINFYQKAVEAGERIIGKENFRDYEGHFWGFVETRPYMMARFALADMLWSIGKKQEAIDHCKDILRLNPNDNQGIRYILLNWLLEISATTDIERLFKEYEDEWSAAWLYSKALYYFREKKKSQADKMLKEAFESNAYVPLYILGKKKIPKSPPEFIGIGDVAEAEAYVWDAIELWEKIPNAKEWIKNHFDAFSKKSC
;
A
#
# COMPACT_ATOMS: atom_id res chain seq x y z
N MET A 1 5.24 -12.49 -19.61
CA MET A 1 4.62 -12.51 -18.26
C MET A 1 5.59 -11.85 -17.30
N ALA A 2 5.44 -10.56 -17.03
CA ALA A 2 6.15 -9.95 -15.91
C ALA A 2 5.54 -10.53 -14.62
N LYS A 3 6.24 -11.42 -13.92
CA LYS A 3 5.77 -11.93 -12.63
C LYS A 3 5.70 -10.75 -11.66
N LYS A 4 4.58 -10.61 -10.95
CA LYS A 4 4.39 -9.60 -9.89
C LYS A 4 5.57 -9.68 -8.91
N LYS A 5 6.36 -8.60 -8.82
CA LYS A 5 7.58 -8.55 -8.00
C LYS A 5 7.21 -8.74 -6.53
N SER A 6 7.66 -9.85 -5.92
CA SER A 6 7.31 -10.22 -4.54
C SER A 6 8.50 -10.05 -3.60
N MET A 7 8.26 -9.39 -2.47
CA MET A 7 9.19 -9.27 -1.34
C MET A 7 9.09 -10.44 -0.34
N SER A 8 8.27 -11.46 -0.63
CA SER A 8 8.07 -12.59 0.29
C SER A 8 9.33 -13.44 0.42
N VAL A 9 9.75 -13.71 1.65
CA VAL A 9 10.91 -14.55 1.99
C VAL A 9 10.43 -15.78 2.77
N PRO A 10 10.87 -17.01 2.43
CA PRO A 10 10.55 -18.19 3.24
C PRO A 10 11.10 -18.04 4.66
N LYS A 11 10.33 -18.45 5.68
CA LYS A 11 10.73 -18.33 7.11
C LYS A 11 12.11 -18.92 7.39
N THR A 12 12.49 -20.00 6.72
CA THR A 12 13.81 -20.66 6.84
C THR A 12 14.98 -19.82 6.30
N MET A 13 14.70 -18.79 5.52
CA MET A 13 15.69 -17.90 4.90
C MET A 13 15.66 -16.48 5.50
N GLN A 14 14.81 -16.22 6.51
CA GLN A 14 14.60 -14.87 7.05
C GLN A 14 15.89 -14.29 7.63
N ASP A 15 16.60 -15.05 8.47
CA ASP A 15 17.85 -14.59 9.08
C ASP A 15 18.92 -14.29 8.01
N LYS A 16 18.99 -15.14 6.98
CA LYS A 16 19.95 -14.97 5.90
C LYS A 16 19.61 -13.77 5.02
N TYR A 17 18.33 -13.54 4.77
CA TYR A 17 17.85 -12.36 4.08
C TYR A 17 18.20 -11.10 4.88
N THR A 18 17.88 -11.05 6.17
CA THR A 18 18.20 -9.90 7.04
C THR A 18 19.71 -9.60 7.06
N GLU A 19 20.56 -10.62 7.17
CA GLU A 19 22.03 -10.47 7.08
C GLU A 19 22.43 -9.80 5.75
N ILE A 20 21.98 -10.34 4.62
CA ILE A 20 22.37 -9.86 3.29
C ILE A 20 21.79 -8.47 3.00
N SER A 21 20.53 -8.25 3.36
CA SER A 21 19.81 -6.98 3.17
C SER A 21 20.49 -5.84 3.91
N SER A 22 20.96 -6.06 5.15
CA SER A 22 21.70 -5.03 5.91
C SER A 22 22.96 -4.54 5.18
N PHE A 23 23.69 -5.43 4.50
CA PHE A 23 24.85 -5.06 3.69
C PHE A 23 24.47 -4.34 2.39
N ILE A 24 23.34 -4.73 1.77
CA ILE A 24 22.81 -4.07 0.56
C ILE A 24 22.36 -2.65 0.90
N GLU A 25 21.58 -2.49 1.96
CA GLU A 25 21.05 -1.22 2.44
C GLU A 25 22.20 -0.26 2.74
N GLY A 26 23.11 -0.66 3.64
CA GLY A 26 24.25 0.18 4.01
C GLY A 26 25.18 0.55 2.84
N PHE A 27 25.26 -0.29 1.81
CA PHE A 27 26.00 0.05 0.59
C PHE A 27 25.23 1.03 -0.29
N CYS A 28 23.95 0.77 -0.54
CA CYS A 28 23.14 1.59 -1.44
C CYS A 28 22.90 2.99 -0.86
N ASP A 29 22.64 3.08 0.46
CA ASP A 29 22.51 4.35 1.19
C ASP A 29 23.73 5.25 1.04
N LYS A 30 24.91 4.62 1.03
CA LYS A 30 26.18 5.34 1.06
C LYS A 30 26.71 5.66 -0.33
N TYR A 31 26.43 4.82 -1.32
CA TYR A 31 27.14 4.85 -2.60
C TYR A 31 26.24 4.78 -3.85
N LEU A 32 24.95 4.48 -3.71
CA LEU A 32 24.00 4.41 -4.82
C LEU A 32 22.74 5.22 -4.50
N ASN A 33 21.54 4.67 -4.71
CA ASN A 33 20.26 5.31 -4.48
C ASN A 33 19.19 4.28 -4.05
N GLU A 34 17.98 4.77 -3.74
CA GLU A 34 16.84 3.93 -3.33
C GLU A 34 16.39 2.94 -4.40
N GLU A 35 16.48 3.27 -5.68
CA GLU A 35 16.07 2.36 -6.75
C GLU A 35 16.96 1.12 -6.81
N TYR A 36 18.28 1.31 -6.67
CA TYR A 36 19.23 0.22 -6.55
C TYR A 36 18.97 -0.61 -5.30
N LYS A 37 18.73 0.04 -4.14
CA LYS A 37 18.41 -0.64 -2.89
C LYS A 37 17.19 -1.55 -3.07
N PHE A 38 16.07 -0.98 -3.52
CA PHE A 38 14.82 -1.69 -3.73
C PHE A 38 14.99 -2.87 -4.68
N THR A 39 15.60 -2.65 -5.86
CA THR A 39 15.80 -3.70 -6.86
C THR A 39 16.74 -4.81 -6.36
N CYS A 40 17.77 -4.46 -5.59
CA CYS A 40 18.68 -5.43 -4.97
C CYS A 40 17.99 -6.26 -3.88
N LEU A 41 17.15 -5.65 -3.05
CA LEU A 41 16.38 -6.36 -2.02
C LEU A 41 15.33 -7.29 -2.65
N GLN A 42 14.68 -6.88 -3.74
CA GLN A 42 13.81 -7.74 -4.53
C GLN A 42 14.55 -8.96 -5.09
N LEU A 43 15.76 -8.74 -5.63
CA LEU A 43 16.59 -9.84 -6.12
C LEU A 43 17.02 -10.77 -4.98
N CYS A 44 17.40 -10.22 -3.83
CA CYS A 44 17.71 -10.99 -2.63
C CYS A 44 16.54 -11.89 -2.22
N ALA A 45 15.32 -11.33 -2.14
CA ALA A 45 14.11 -12.09 -1.83
C ALA A 45 13.81 -13.19 -2.87
N ALA A 46 13.99 -12.89 -4.17
CA ALA A 46 13.83 -13.86 -5.24
C ALA A 46 14.83 -15.03 -5.13
N LEU A 47 16.08 -14.75 -4.77
CA LEU A 47 17.11 -15.76 -4.54
C LEU A 47 16.82 -16.59 -3.29
N CYS A 48 16.23 -16.00 -2.23
CA CYS A 48 15.77 -16.75 -1.05
C CYS A 48 14.68 -17.78 -1.39
N ARG A 49 13.84 -17.52 -2.41
CA ARG A 49 12.76 -18.43 -2.84
C ARG A 49 13.23 -19.58 -3.74
N LYS A 50 14.44 -19.53 -4.29
CA LYS A 50 15.01 -20.63 -5.10
C LYS A 50 15.18 -21.89 -4.23
N ARG A 51 15.04 -23.07 -4.83
CA ARG A 51 15.14 -24.37 -4.16
C ARG A 51 16.21 -25.24 -4.84
N PRO A 52 17.37 -25.51 -4.20
CA PRO A 52 17.85 -24.88 -2.97
C PRO A 52 18.20 -23.39 -3.20
N SER A 53 18.17 -22.57 -2.15
CA SER A 53 18.57 -21.18 -2.27
C SER A 53 20.10 -21.09 -2.37
N PRO A 54 20.67 -20.35 -3.35
CA PRO A 54 22.11 -20.14 -3.40
C PRO A 54 22.63 -19.39 -2.17
N LEU A 55 21.77 -18.58 -1.54
CA LEU A 55 22.10 -17.76 -0.39
C LEU A 55 22.28 -18.58 0.89
N ALA A 56 21.82 -19.84 0.92
CA ALA A 56 21.92 -20.71 2.09
C ALA A 56 23.36 -21.00 2.52
N THR A 57 24.34 -20.83 1.61
CA THR A 57 25.76 -21.06 1.90
C THR A 57 26.60 -19.84 1.55
N GLY A 58 27.70 -19.61 2.27
CA GLY A 58 28.60 -18.48 2.05
C GLY A 58 28.28 -17.24 2.88
N ARG A 59 29.21 -16.29 2.89
CA ARG A 59 29.14 -15.06 3.70
C ARG A 59 28.14 -14.06 3.10
N GLY A 60 27.29 -13.45 3.92
CA GLY A 60 26.25 -12.52 3.44
C GLY A 60 26.82 -11.33 2.69
N LYS A 61 27.94 -10.76 3.16
CA LYS A 61 28.66 -9.65 2.50
C LYS A 61 29.06 -9.95 1.04
N ILE A 62 29.45 -11.19 0.75
CA ILE A 62 29.80 -11.62 -0.62
C ILE A 62 28.55 -11.67 -1.50
N TRP A 63 27.45 -12.20 -0.98
CA TRP A 63 26.19 -12.25 -1.72
C TRP A 63 25.59 -10.87 -1.95
N ALA A 64 25.63 -9.98 -0.95
CA ALA A 64 25.23 -8.59 -1.09
C ALA A 64 26.01 -7.90 -2.22
N CYS A 65 27.34 -8.01 -2.19
CA CYS A 65 28.21 -7.49 -3.24
C CYS A 65 27.86 -8.05 -4.64
N ALA A 66 27.62 -9.36 -4.73
CA ALA A 66 27.25 -10.03 -5.97
C ALA A 66 25.87 -9.61 -6.51
N ILE A 67 24.90 -9.38 -5.62
CA ILE A 67 23.54 -8.90 -5.93
C ILE A 67 23.61 -7.48 -6.49
N VAL A 68 24.28 -6.55 -5.79
CA VAL A 68 24.44 -5.17 -6.25
C VAL A 68 25.17 -5.15 -7.60
N HIS A 69 26.19 -6.01 -7.77
CA HIS A 69 26.87 -6.12 -9.05
C HIS A 69 25.97 -6.66 -10.17
N ALA A 70 25.10 -7.65 -9.88
CA ALA A 70 24.19 -8.23 -10.87
C ALA A 70 23.18 -7.19 -11.36
N VAL A 71 22.50 -6.49 -10.43
CA VAL A 71 21.56 -5.41 -10.75
C VAL A 71 22.28 -4.26 -11.45
N GLY A 72 23.48 -3.89 -10.98
CA GLY A 72 24.34 -2.89 -11.62
C GLY A 72 24.70 -3.25 -13.06
N SER A 73 24.88 -4.54 -13.37
CA SER A 73 25.18 -4.98 -14.74
C SER A 73 24.00 -4.79 -15.67
N VAL A 74 22.78 -5.09 -15.21
CA VAL A 74 21.54 -4.90 -16.00
C VAL A 74 21.27 -3.42 -16.26
N ASN A 75 21.60 -2.57 -15.28
CA ASN A 75 21.29 -1.14 -15.30
C ASN A 75 22.51 -0.27 -15.65
N PHE A 76 23.54 -0.85 -16.25
CA PHE A 76 24.72 -0.14 -16.75
C PHE A 76 25.46 0.71 -15.70
N LEU A 77 25.41 0.33 -14.42
CA LEU A 77 26.10 1.04 -13.32
C LEU A 77 27.60 1.26 -13.59
N PHE A 78 28.22 0.35 -14.34
CA PHE A 78 29.64 0.36 -14.65
C PHE A 78 29.99 1.19 -15.90
N ASP A 79 29.00 1.78 -16.55
CA ASP A 79 29.17 2.65 -17.71
C ASP A 79 29.28 4.13 -17.25
N PRO A 80 30.37 4.84 -17.60
CA PRO A 80 30.58 6.23 -17.20
C PRO A 80 29.51 7.23 -17.65
N SER A 81 28.68 6.87 -18.65
CA SER A 81 27.57 7.70 -19.11
C SER A 81 26.37 7.71 -18.16
N GLN A 82 26.34 6.81 -17.17
CA GLN A 82 25.19 6.59 -16.31
C GLN A 82 25.30 7.35 -14.99
N ILE A 83 24.16 7.68 -14.39
CA ILE A 83 24.07 8.30 -13.07
C ILE A 83 23.11 7.49 -12.20
N PRO A 84 23.56 6.95 -11.05
CA PRO A 84 24.95 6.92 -10.58
C PRO A 84 25.83 6.01 -11.46
N HIS A 85 27.13 6.30 -11.51
CA HIS A 85 28.17 5.44 -12.08
C HIS A 85 29.18 5.01 -11.01
N MET A 86 29.60 3.75 -11.06
CA MET A 86 30.65 3.20 -10.21
C MET A 86 31.41 2.14 -10.96
N LYS A 87 32.74 2.10 -10.87
CA LYS A 87 33.53 0.99 -11.46
C LYS A 87 33.31 -0.31 -10.69
N ALA A 88 33.27 -1.45 -11.36
CA ALA A 88 33.08 -2.75 -10.71
C ALA A 88 34.16 -3.03 -9.63
N GLY A 89 35.42 -2.71 -9.92
CA GLY A 89 36.51 -2.83 -8.94
C GLY A 89 36.31 -1.99 -7.67
N GLU A 90 35.70 -0.82 -7.82
CA GLU A 90 35.38 0.07 -6.72
C GLU A 90 34.23 -0.48 -5.86
N LEU A 91 33.20 -1.04 -6.50
CA LEU A 91 32.11 -1.75 -5.82
C LEU A 91 32.69 -2.87 -4.94
N TYR A 92 33.55 -3.70 -5.50
CA TYR A 92 34.15 -4.82 -4.78
C TYR A 92 35.02 -4.36 -3.60
N HIS A 93 35.84 -3.32 -3.81
CA HIS A 93 36.67 -2.72 -2.77
C HIS A 93 35.82 -2.14 -1.63
N ARG A 94 34.74 -1.42 -1.94
CA ARG A 94 33.81 -0.84 -0.95
C ARG A 94 33.06 -1.90 -0.13
N PHE A 95 32.82 -3.07 -0.69
CA PHE A 95 32.32 -4.24 0.04
C PHE A 95 33.41 -5.04 0.76
N GLU A 96 34.70 -4.73 0.56
CA GLU A 96 35.84 -5.52 1.02
C GLU A 96 35.76 -7.00 0.57
N VAL A 97 35.35 -7.22 -0.68
CA VAL A 97 35.26 -8.55 -1.30
C VAL A 97 36.21 -8.60 -2.50
N SER A 98 36.87 -9.74 -2.72
CA SER A 98 37.75 -9.87 -3.88
C SER A 98 36.97 -9.91 -5.19
N ASN A 99 37.52 -9.24 -6.22
CA ASN A 99 36.89 -9.08 -7.53
C ASN A 99 36.42 -10.41 -8.13
N ASN A 100 37.29 -11.43 -8.10
CA ASN A 100 36.98 -12.74 -8.66
C ASN A 100 35.82 -13.43 -7.93
N THR A 101 35.74 -13.28 -6.60
CA THR A 101 34.67 -13.89 -5.80
C THR A 101 33.33 -13.23 -6.09
N ALA A 102 33.28 -11.88 -6.05
CA ALA A 102 32.05 -11.13 -6.29
C ALA A 102 31.55 -11.31 -7.74
N SER A 103 32.44 -11.20 -8.72
CA SER A 103 32.10 -11.35 -10.14
C SER A 103 31.59 -12.76 -10.46
N SER A 104 32.24 -13.81 -9.93
CA SER A 104 31.79 -15.20 -10.13
C SER A 104 30.42 -15.47 -9.50
N LYS A 105 30.17 -14.94 -8.29
CA LYS A 105 28.86 -15.05 -7.63
C LYS A 105 27.78 -14.23 -8.33
N SER A 106 28.13 -13.06 -8.87
CA SER A 106 27.21 -12.24 -9.66
C SER A 106 26.84 -12.95 -10.97
N LYS A 107 27.80 -13.58 -11.65
CA LYS A 107 27.51 -14.42 -12.82
C LYS A 107 26.56 -15.56 -12.48
N LEU A 108 26.79 -16.28 -11.38
CA LEU A 108 25.88 -17.33 -10.91
C LEU A 108 24.44 -16.82 -10.67
N ILE A 109 24.29 -15.62 -10.09
CA ILE A 109 22.97 -14.99 -9.91
C ILE A 109 22.31 -14.73 -11.28
N ARG A 110 23.03 -14.09 -12.20
CA ARG A 110 22.51 -13.75 -13.53
C ARG A 110 22.10 -15.00 -14.30
N ASP A 111 22.93 -16.04 -14.30
CA ASP A 111 22.65 -17.31 -14.96
C ASP A 111 21.43 -18.03 -14.33
N MET A 112 21.29 -17.99 -12.99
CA MET A 112 20.19 -18.65 -12.27
C MET A 112 18.83 -17.96 -12.42
N ILE A 113 18.85 -16.63 -12.55
CA ILE A 113 17.65 -15.80 -12.69
C ILE A 113 17.28 -15.60 -14.16
N GLY A 114 18.23 -15.81 -15.08
CA GLY A 114 18.05 -15.57 -16.50
C GLY A 114 18.23 -14.10 -16.88
N MET A 115 19.05 -13.36 -16.13
CA MET A 115 19.25 -11.93 -16.37
C MET A 115 19.96 -11.68 -17.69
N THR A 116 19.32 -10.89 -18.55
CA THR A 116 19.91 -10.39 -19.80
C THR A 116 20.27 -8.91 -19.68
N PRO A 117 21.09 -8.36 -20.59
CA PRO A 117 21.13 -6.91 -20.79
C PRO A 117 19.71 -6.38 -21.05
N PHE A 118 19.38 -5.23 -20.47
CA PHE A 118 18.05 -4.62 -20.53
C PHE A 118 16.90 -5.51 -20.02
N ASP A 119 17.18 -6.45 -19.12
CA ASP A 119 16.13 -7.29 -18.54
C ASP A 119 15.01 -6.44 -17.89
N PRO A 120 13.76 -6.49 -18.41
CA PRO A 120 12.68 -5.65 -17.91
C PRO A 120 12.31 -5.94 -16.45
N GLU A 121 12.52 -7.17 -15.98
CA GLU A 121 12.21 -7.56 -14.60
C GLU A 121 13.19 -6.91 -13.61
N TRP A 122 14.45 -6.71 -14.00
CA TRP A 122 15.51 -6.18 -13.14
C TRP A 122 15.98 -4.77 -13.52
N THR A 123 15.20 -4.07 -14.35
CA THR A 123 15.42 -2.66 -14.69
C THR A 123 14.96 -1.74 -13.57
N LEU A 124 15.73 -0.68 -13.30
CA LEU A 124 15.34 0.37 -12.35
C LEU A 124 14.09 1.10 -12.83
N PRO A 125 13.20 1.54 -11.93
CA PRO A 125 11.99 2.28 -12.32
C PRO A 125 12.27 3.47 -13.23
N SER A 126 13.26 4.32 -12.88
CA SER A 126 13.68 5.46 -13.69
C SER A 126 14.16 5.13 -15.11
N LYS A 127 14.58 3.88 -15.36
CA LYS A 127 15.11 3.42 -16.67
C LYS A 127 14.11 2.62 -17.48
N ILE A 128 12.90 2.40 -16.96
CA ILE A 128 11.91 1.56 -17.65
C ILE A 128 11.44 2.18 -18.96
N GLU A 129 11.33 3.51 -19.00
CA GLU A 129 10.91 4.25 -20.19
C GLU A 129 11.88 4.05 -21.36
N ASP A 130 13.18 4.09 -21.06
CA ASP A 130 14.25 3.95 -22.05
C ASP A 130 14.63 2.48 -22.33
N ASN A 131 14.03 1.52 -21.60
CA ASN A 131 14.35 0.12 -21.78
C ASN A 131 13.70 -0.42 -23.08
N PRO A 132 14.49 -0.81 -24.10
CA PRO A 132 13.94 -1.26 -25.38
C PRO A 132 13.14 -2.56 -25.27
N LEU A 133 13.43 -3.44 -24.29
CA LEU A 133 12.75 -4.71 -24.11
C LEU A 133 11.49 -4.61 -23.25
N ALA A 134 11.37 -3.57 -22.40
CA ALA A 134 10.21 -3.39 -21.52
C ALA A 134 8.92 -3.05 -22.28
N TRP A 135 9.05 -2.58 -23.53
CA TRP A 135 7.95 -2.13 -24.38
C TRP A 135 7.67 -3.06 -25.56
N MET A 136 8.42 -4.14 -25.73
CA MET A 136 8.24 -5.06 -26.86
C MET A 136 7.09 -6.03 -26.61
N ILE A 137 6.05 -5.94 -27.45
CA ILE A 137 4.88 -6.82 -27.41
C ILE A 137 4.75 -7.59 -28.73
N MET A 138 4.08 -8.75 -28.67
CA MET A 138 3.76 -9.54 -29.86
C MET A 138 2.31 -9.31 -30.26
N VAL A 139 2.08 -8.83 -31.48
CA VAL A 139 0.76 -8.64 -32.08
C VAL A 139 0.74 -9.38 -33.41
N ASP A 140 -0.15 -10.36 -33.56
CA ASP A 140 -0.29 -11.19 -34.77
C ASP A 140 1.02 -11.81 -35.29
N GLY A 141 1.91 -12.17 -34.37
CA GLY A 141 3.21 -12.79 -34.70
C GLY A 141 4.32 -11.79 -35.06
N LEU A 142 4.07 -10.49 -34.99
CA LEU A 142 5.07 -9.43 -35.16
C LEU A 142 5.43 -8.80 -33.83
N ALA A 143 6.73 -8.60 -33.59
CA ALA A 143 7.24 -7.88 -32.44
C ALA A 143 7.16 -6.37 -32.74
N ILE A 144 6.40 -5.64 -31.94
CA ILE A 144 6.23 -4.19 -32.09
C ILE A 144 6.55 -3.48 -30.77
N ASP A 145 6.97 -2.23 -30.86
CA ASP A 145 7.09 -1.34 -29.70
C ASP A 145 5.71 -0.83 -29.32
N ALA A 146 5.25 -1.18 -28.12
CA ALA A 146 3.94 -0.80 -27.63
C ALA A 146 3.74 0.72 -27.56
N ARG A 147 4.81 1.51 -27.41
CA ARG A 147 4.76 2.99 -27.43
C ARG A 147 4.32 3.54 -28.77
N GLN A 148 4.42 2.76 -29.83
CA GLN A 148 4.02 3.12 -31.19
C GLN A 148 2.74 2.40 -31.64
N ALA A 149 2.18 1.53 -30.79
CA ALA A 149 0.96 0.80 -31.09
C ALA A 149 -0.28 1.70 -30.90
N PRO A 150 -1.42 1.42 -31.56
CA PRO A 150 -2.68 2.09 -31.28
C PRO A 150 -3.09 1.98 -29.81
N LEU A 151 -3.83 2.97 -29.28
CA LEU A 151 -4.21 3.02 -27.87
C LEU A 151 -4.94 1.75 -27.42
N GLU A 152 -5.81 1.20 -28.25
CA GLU A 152 -6.54 -0.04 -27.93
C GLU A 152 -5.58 -1.21 -27.68
N ILE A 153 -4.47 -1.28 -28.41
CA ILE A 153 -3.43 -2.30 -28.22
C ILE A 153 -2.59 -2.01 -26.97
N GLN A 154 -2.33 -0.74 -26.67
CA GLN A 154 -1.64 -0.34 -25.44
C GLN A 154 -2.47 -0.72 -24.20
N GLU A 155 -3.77 -0.45 -24.20
CA GLU A 155 -4.69 -0.80 -23.12
C GLU A 155 -4.75 -2.31 -22.89
N ILE A 156 -4.91 -3.10 -23.96
CA ILE A 156 -4.90 -4.57 -23.88
C ILE A 156 -3.54 -5.09 -23.39
N ALA A 157 -2.43 -4.49 -23.85
CA ALA A 157 -1.10 -4.87 -23.40
C ALA A 157 -0.89 -4.55 -21.92
N PHE A 158 -1.41 -3.43 -21.44
CA PHE A 158 -1.35 -3.03 -20.03
C PHE A 158 -2.21 -3.95 -19.15
N GLU A 159 -3.46 -4.23 -19.55
CA GLU A 159 -4.37 -5.16 -18.85
C GLU A 159 -3.74 -6.56 -18.71
N LYS A 160 -3.03 -7.01 -19.75
CA LYS A 160 -2.30 -8.29 -19.75
C LYS A 160 -0.95 -8.26 -19.03
N GLY A 161 -0.54 -7.10 -18.48
CA GLY A 161 0.74 -6.91 -17.81
C GLY A 161 1.96 -7.12 -18.73
N LEU A 162 1.80 -6.82 -20.02
CA LEU A 162 2.85 -6.90 -21.03
C LEU A 162 3.66 -5.61 -21.14
N ILE A 163 3.09 -4.47 -20.74
CA ILE A 163 3.77 -3.18 -20.62
C ILE A 163 3.56 -2.60 -19.22
N PRO A 164 4.47 -1.75 -18.72
CA PRO A 164 4.40 -1.26 -17.34
C PRO A 164 3.32 -0.18 -17.12
N TYR A 165 2.98 0.61 -18.14
CA TYR A 165 1.95 1.66 -18.15
C TYR A 165 1.62 2.06 -19.60
N ILE A 166 0.64 2.95 -19.83
CA ILE A 166 0.25 3.44 -21.16
C ILE A 166 1.08 4.69 -21.55
N PRO A 167 1.91 4.65 -22.62
CA PRO A 167 2.90 5.70 -22.97
C PRO A 167 2.39 7.11 -23.26
N ASP A 168 1.18 7.28 -23.81
CA ASP A 168 0.60 8.59 -24.15
C ASP A 168 -0.14 9.26 -22.98
N GLN A 169 -0.08 8.67 -21.78
CA GLN A 169 -0.60 9.23 -20.52
C GLN A 169 0.54 9.57 -19.53
N LYS A 170 1.72 9.99 -20.01
CA LYS A 170 2.89 10.22 -19.15
C LYS A 170 2.71 11.33 -18.11
N SER A 171 2.77 10.93 -16.84
CA SER A 171 3.34 11.67 -15.72
C SER A 171 4.87 11.72 -15.85
N GLU A 172 5.46 12.89 -15.57
CA GLU A 172 6.90 13.16 -15.75
C GLU A 172 7.77 12.36 -14.77
N ILE A 173 8.71 11.58 -15.28
CA ILE A 173 9.81 11.00 -14.48
C ILE A 173 10.87 12.11 -14.29
N PRO A 174 11.32 12.45 -13.06
CA PRO A 174 12.32 13.49 -12.87
C PRO A 174 13.66 13.11 -13.51
N GLN A 175 14.06 13.87 -14.53
CA GLN A 175 15.38 13.76 -15.15
C GLN A 175 16.48 13.95 -14.10
N GLY A 176 17.34 12.94 -13.97
CA GLY A 176 18.50 12.98 -13.08
C GLY A 176 19.45 14.13 -13.44
N LYS A 177 19.72 15.02 -12.47
CA LYS A 177 20.75 16.05 -12.59
C LYS A 177 22.12 15.40 -12.78
N VAL A 178 22.81 15.79 -13.85
CA VAL A 178 24.26 15.58 -14.02
C VAL A 178 25.00 16.34 -12.93
N ILE A 179 25.74 15.62 -12.08
CA ILE A 179 26.61 16.22 -11.06
C ILE A 179 28.04 16.22 -11.61
N GLU A 180 28.54 17.41 -11.96
CA GLU A 180 29.99 17.65 -12.08
C GLU A 180 30.56 18.19 -10.75
N PHE A 181 31.70 17.66 -10.31
CA PHE A 181 32.55 18.22 -9.26
C PHE A 181 34.03 17.84 -9.56
N PRO A 182 35.07 18.58 -9.10
CA PRO A 182 35.07 19.53 -7.97
C PRO A 182 35.95 20.81 -8.13
N ARG A 183 35.84 21.76 -7.18
CA ARG A 183 36.98 22.27 -6.37
C ARG A 183 36.56 23.07 -5.13
N ARG A 184 37.25 22.78 -4.01
CA ARG A 184 37.36 23.46 -2.69
C ARG A 184 37.36 25.00 -2.79
N THR A 185 36.96 25.83 -1.83
CA THR A 185 36.71 25.79 -0.36
C THR A 185 36.09 27.15 -0.02
N GLN A 186 35.17 27.26 0.96
CA GLN A 186 35.20 28.31 2.00
C GLN A 186 34.08 28.14 3.04
N LYS A 187 34.34 28.73 4.22
CA LYS A 187 33.78 28.47 5.55
C LYS A 187 32.29 28.85 5.76
N SER A 188 31.69 28.09 6.69
CA SER A 188 30.56 28.36 7.59
C SER A 188 29.51 29.38 7.17
N LYS A 189 28.37 28.85 6.68
CA LYS A 189 27.04 29.38 6.95
C LYS A 189 26.28 28.30 7.73
N SER A 190 25.50 28.73 8.73
CA SER A 190 24.56 27.90 9.49
C SER A 190 23.94 26.82 8.60
N GLU A 191 24.19 25.55 8.93
CA GLU A 191 23.60 24.40 8.25
C GLU A 191 22.09 24.47 8.45
N ARG A 192 21.36 24.94 7.42
CA ARG A 192 19.93 24.64 7.32
C ARG A 192 19.83 23.12 7.20
N LYS A 193 19.36 22.48 8.26
CA LYS A 193 19.08 21.04 8.28
C LYS A 193 18.11 20.73 7.13
N ASP A 194 18.43 19.73 6.33
CA ASP A 194 17.60 19.25 5.23
C ASP A 194 16.20 18.88 5.75
N PRO A 195 15.11 19.53 5.28
CA PRO A 195 13.75 19.24 5.74
C PRO A 195 13.35 17.78 5.61
N LYS A 196 13.82 17.08 4.56
CA LYS A 196 13.52 15.66 4.38
C LYS A 196 14.13 14.81 5.49
N LYS A 197 15.41 15.08 5.81
CA LYS A 197 16.12 14.41 6.91
C LYS A 197 15.49 14.71 8.28
N LEU A 198 14.97 15.92 8.46
CA LEU A 198 14.23 16.27 9.68
C LEU A 198 12.92 15.49 9.80
N LEU A 199 12.20 15.31 8.69
CA LEU A 199 10.97 14.52 8.66
C LEU A 199 11.26 13.03 8.94
N GLU A 200 12.31 12.45 8.36
CA GLU A 200 12.72 11.07 8.65
C GLU A 200 13.04 10.88 10.14
N GLN A 201 13.74 11.83 10.76
CA GLN A 201 14.01 11.81 12.20
C GLN A 201 12.73 11.98 13.05
N ALA A 202 11.79 12.80 12.58
CA ALA A 202 10.50 12.97 13.25
C ALA A 202 9.67 11.68 13.18
N GLN A 203 9.65 11.01 12.02
CA GLN A 203 8.95 9.72 11.84
C GLN A 203 9.52 8.63 12.74
N GLU A 204 10.84 8.55 12.90
CA GLU A 204 11.46 7.61 13.83
C GLU A 204 11.03 7.87 15.29
N LEU A 205 10.94 9.14 15.70
CA LEU A 205 10.42 9.49 17.03
C LEU A 205 8.93 9.15 17.18
N ALA A 206 8.13 9.34 16.13
CA ALA A 206 6.72 8.94 16.15
C ALA A 206 6.56 7.42 16.23
N TYR A 207 7.40 6.65 15.54
CA TYR A 207 7.43 5.20 15.66
C TYR A 207 7.79 4.74 17.10
N GLN A 208 8.77 5.40 17.72
CA GLN A 208 9.10 5.16 19.13
C GLN A 208 7.94 5.52 20.06
N ALA A 209 7.21 6.60 19.77
CA ALA A 209 6.04 7.01 20.53
C ALA A 209 4.93 5.94 20.51
N MET A 210 4.66 5.32 19.36
CA MET A 210 3.69 4.22 19.24
C MET A 210 4.05 3.00 20.10
N GLY A 211 5.34 2.77 20.36
CA GLY A 211 5.84 1.68 21.18
C GLY A 211 6.11 2.04 22.64
N ALA A 212 5.76 3.26 23.09
CA ALA A 212 6.07 3.73 24.43
C ALA A 212 5.20 3.05 25.50
N ASP A 213 5.79 2.82 26.69
CA ASP A 213 5.11 2.13 27.80
C ASP A 213 4.07 3.02 28.51
N SER A 214 4.04 4.32 28.21
CA SER A 214 3.10 5.26 28.83
C SER A 214 2.67 6.38 27.90
N SER A 215 1.41 6.78 28.02
CA SER A 215 0.82 7.95 27.33
C SER A 215 1.69 9.21 27.46
N LYS A 216 2.24 9.47 28.65
CA LYS A 216 3.12 10.62 28.90
C LYS A 216 4.40 10.59 28.06
N GLU A 217 5.01 9.42 27.91
CA GLU A 217 6.21 9.25 27.08
C GLU A 217 5.86 9.33 25.60
N SER A 218 4.75 8.71 25.18
CA SER A 218 4.21 8.79 23.83
C SER A 218 4.01 10.25 23.39
N CYS A 219 3.29 11.05 24.17
CA CYS A 219 3.10 12.48 23.88
C CYS A 219 4.42 13.25 23.85
N MET A 220 5.36 12.96 24.76
CA MET A 220 6.66 13.64 24.79
C MET A 220 7.44 13.39 23.50
N LEU A 221 7.48 12.15 23.02
CA LEU A 221 8.14 11.76 21.78
C LEU A 221 7.44 12.36 20.55
N ALA A 222 6.10 12.36 20.52
CA ALA A 222 5.33 12.99 19.45
C ALA A 222 5.56 14.52 19.38
N HIS A 223 5.58 15.23 20.51
CA HIS A 223 5.94 16.66 20.54
C HIS A 223 7.39 16.91 20.08
N ARG A 224 8.33 16.02 20.42
CA ARG A 224 9.72 16.11 19.92
C ARG A 224 9.79 15.87 18.42
N ALA A 225 8.98 14.96 17.87
CA ALA A 225 8.86 14.75 16.43
C ALA A 225 8.37 16.04 15.74
N LEU A 226 7.31 16.67 16.25
CA LEU A 226 6.78 17.92 15.71
C LEU A 226 7.75 19.10 15.83
N ALA A 227 8.60 19.11 16.86
CA ALA A 227 9.68 20.09 16.99
C ALA A 227 10.80 19.92 15.95
N LEU A 228 10.97 18.71 15.40
CA LEU A 228 11.89 18.45 14.28
C LEU A 228 11.23 18.76 12.94
N SER A 229 9.99 18.31 12.73
CA SER A 229 9.21 18.55 11.53
C SER A 229 7.73 18.63 11.83
N GLN A 230 7.10 19.76 11.47
CA GLN A 230 5.64 19.93 11.54
C GLN A 230 4.89 19.12 10.48
N ASP A 231 5.60 18.39 9.62
CA ASP A 231 5.01 17.53 8.61
C ASP A 231 4.92 16.06 9.09
N CYS A 232 5.24 15.77 10.36
CA CYS A 232 5.09 14.42 10.89
C CYS A 232 3.61 14.09 11.18
N VAL A 233 2.95 13.45 10.21
CA VAL A 233 1.55 13.03 10.29
C VAL A 233 1.29 12.16 11.52
N ASP A 234 2.11 11.14 11.73
CA ASP A 234 1.94 10.16 12.81
C ASP A 234 2.04 10.81 14.19
N ALA A 235 2.86 11.85 14.37
CA ALA A 235 2.94 12.56 15.63
C ALA A 235 1.63 13.28 15.98
N TYR A 236 0.94 13.86 14.99
CA TYR A 236 -0.38 14.45 15.22
C TYR A 236 -1.43 13.38 15.53
N MET A 237 -1.39 12.23 14.85
CA MET A 237 -2.28 11.09 15.13
C MET A 237 -2.16 10.64 16.59
N ILE A 238 -0.93 10.44 17.06
CA ILE A 238 -0.64 10.03 18.43
C ILE A 238 -1.15 11.06 19.45
N LEU A 239 -0.93 12.36 19.21
CA LEU A 239 -1.43 13.40 20.12
C LEU A 239 -2.96 13.47 20.14
N ALA A 240 -3.62 13.16 19.02
CA ALA A 240 -5.08 13.08 18.99
C ALA A 240 -5.61 11.96 19.90
N GLU A 241 -4.93 10.81 19.95
CA GLU A 241 -5.34 9.66 20.76
C GLU A 241 -4.93 9.80 22.24
N GLU A 242 -3.75 10.35 22.50
CA GLU A 242 -3.11 10.32 23.83
C GLU A 242 -3.30 11.63 24.63
N GLU A 243 -3.33 12.79 23.97
CA GLU A 243 -3.34 14.10 24.63
C GLU A 243 -4.70 14.80 24.61
N ALA A 244 -5.46 14.64 23.53
CA ALA A 244 -6.73 15.32 23.35
C ALA A 244 -7.76 14.88 24.41
N LYS A 245 -8.48 15.86 24.97
CA LYS A 245 -9.50 15.64 26.01
C LYS A 245 -10.90 15.88 25.50
N THR A 246 -11.03 16.50 24.33
CA THR A 246 -12.30 16.85 23.71
C THR A 246 -12.30 16.44 22.25
N SER A 247 -13.48 16.15 21.72
CA SER A 247 -13.65 15.87 20.29
C SER A 247 -13.13 16.98 19.38
N GLU A 248 -13.20 18.24 19.83
CA GLU A 248 -12.67 19.38 19.08
C GLU A 248 -11.14 19.36 18.99
N GLU A 249 -10.45 19.01 20.08
CA GLU A 249 -9.00 18.83 20.08
C GLU A 249 -8.57 17.66 19.19
N VAL A 250 -9.28 16.53 19.25
CA VAL A 250 -9.03 15.36 18.38
C VAL A 250 -9.13 15.77 16.91
N ILE A 251 -10.22 16.44 16.52
CA ILE A 251 -10.45 16.92 15.16
C ILE A 251 -9.33 17.88 14.72
N ASN A 252 -8.91 18.81 15.59
CA ASN A 252 -7.83 19.74 15.28
C ASN A 252 -6.50 19.02 15.03
N PHE A 253 -6.18 17.99 15.81
CA PHE A 253 -4.99 17.18 15.57
C PHE A 253 -5.08 16.39 14.27
N TYR A 254 -6.19 15.70 13.99
CA TYR A 254 -6.35 14.99 12.72
C TYR A 254 -6.37 15.91 11.51
N GLN A 255 -6.95 17.11 11.61
CA GLN A 255 -6.89 18.11 10.54
C GLN A 255 -5.44 18.53 10.25
N LYS A 256 -4.63 18.78 11.30
CA LYS A 256 -3.20 19.07 11.14
C LYS A 256 -2.44 17.88 10.54
N ALA A 257 -2.81 16.65 10.90
CA ALA A 257 -2.23 15.43 10.33
C ALA A 257 -2.53 15.33 8.82
N VAL A 258 -3.77 15.61 8.41
CA VAL A 258 -4.17 15.66 7.00
C VAL A 258 -3.39 16.74 6.26
N GLU A 259 -3.34 17.96 6.80
CA GLU A 259 -2.60 19.09 6.18
C GLU A 259 -1.09 18.82 6.07
N ALA A 260 -0.49 18.17 7.07
CA ALA A 260 0.89 17.70 7.02
C ALA A 260 1.11 16.70 5.88
N GLY A 261 0.22 15.72 5.76
CA GLY A 261 0.21 14.78 4.65
C GLY A 261 0.08 15.48 3.29
N GLU A 262 -0.79 16.48 3.18
CA GLU A 262 -0.96 17.27 1.96
C GLU A 262 0.31 18.00 1.54
N ARG A 263 1.05 18.56 2.50
CA ARG A 263 2.33 19.23 2.25
C ARG A 263 3.43 18.26 1.83
N ILE A 264 3.50 17.07 2.45
CA ILE A 264 4.49 16.03 2.10
C ILE A 264 4.28 15.54 0.68
N ILE A 265 3.03 15.19 0.35
CA ILE A 265 2.70 14.65 -0.96
C ILE A 265 2.91 15.75 -1.99
N GLY A 266 2.35 16.94 -1.76
CA GLY A 266 2.43 18.05 -2.70
C GLY A 266 1.47 17.90 -3.88
N LYS A 267 1.13 19.02 -4.53
CA LYS A 267 0.04 19.07 -5.53
C LYS A 267 0.27 18.21 -6.77
N GLU A 268 1.53 18.08 -7.20
CA GLU A 268 1.90 17.29 -8.39
C GLU A 268 1.67 15.80 -8.12
N ASN A 269 2.27 15.26 -7.06
CA ASN A 269 2.06 13.87 -6.65
C ASN A 269 0.59 13.57 -6.32
N PHE A 270 -0.17 14.54 -5.79
CA PHE A 270 -1.61 14.35 -5.56
C PHE A 270 -2.36 13.98 -6.83
N ARG A 271 -2.02 14.64 -7.93
CA ARG A 271 -2.61 14.40 -9.25
C ARG A 271 -2.03 13.12 -9.85
N ASP A 272 -0.73 12.95 -9.78
CA ASP A 272 -0.03 11.87 -10.47
C ASP A 272 -0.25 10.51 -9.81
N TYR A 273 -0.55 10.48 -8.50
CA TYR A 273 -0.81 9.27 -7.73
C TYR A 273 -2.29 8.94 -7.60
N GLU A 274 -3.20 9.81 -8.05
CA GLU A 274 -4.65 9.61 -7.93
C GLU A 274 -5.07 8.24 -8.46
N GLY A 275 -5.93 7.54 -7.72
CA GLY A 275 -6.32 6.15 -8.02
C GLY A 275 -5.31 5.09 -7.56
N HIS A 276 -4.12 5.49 -7.12
CA HIS A 276 -3.01 4.60 -6.78
C HIS A 276 -2.31 4.95 -5.47
N PHE A 277 -2.89 5.80 -4.62
CA PHE A 277 -2.25 6.29 -3.39
C PHE A 277 -1.67 5.14 -2.55
N TRP A 278 -2.40 4.04 -2.35
CA TRP A 278 -1.92 2.89 -1.57
C TRP A 278 -0.58 2.29 -2.03
N GLY A 279 -0.27 2.40 -3.32
CA GLY A 279 1.01 1.97 -3.88
C GLY A 279 2.21 2.78 -3.38
N PHE A 280 1.99 4.04 -3.01
CA PHE A 280 3.00 5.00 -2.58
C PHE A 280 3.02 5.10 -1.05
N VAL A 281 4.12 4.66 -0.45
CA VAL A 281 4.26 4.56 1.03
C VAL A 281 4.09 5.93 1.67
N GLU A 282 4.59 6.99 1.02
CA GLU A 282 4.52 8.37 1.49
C GLU A 282 3.09 8.92 1.62
N THR A 283 2.11 8.34 0.92
CA THR A 283 0.71 8.80 0.98
C THR A 283 -0.11 8.09 2.06
N ARG A 284 0.39 6.99 2.62
CA ARG A 284 -0.37 6.15 3.57
C ARG A 284 -0.69 6.87 4.88
N PRO A 285 0.25 7.60 5.51
CA PRO A 285 -0.08 8.36 6.71
C PRO A 285 -1.21 9.38 6.46
N TYR A 286 -1.21 10.03 5.30
CA TYR A 286 -2.28 10.95 4.90
C TYR A 286 -3.65 10.25 4.77
N MET A 287 -3.71 9.07 4.14
CA MET A 287 -4.97 8.32 4.02
C MET A 287 -5.48 7.83 5.38
N MET A 288 -4.57 7.42 6.27
CA MET A 288 -4.91 7.05 7.64
C MET A 288 -5.46 8.25 8.43
N ALA A 289 -4.79 9.40 8.35
CA ALA A 289 -5.24 10.63 9.00
C ALA A 289 -6.60 11.11 8.47
N ARG A 290 -6.83 11.00 7.16
CA ARG A 290 -8.11 11.37 6.53
C ARG A 290 -9.25 10.50 7.02
N PHE A 291 -9.03 9.19 7.18
CA PHE A 291 -10.06 8.31 7.71
C PHE A 291 -10.32 8.54 9.20
N ALA A 292 -9.28 8.72 10.02
CA ALA A 292 -9.44 9.03 11.42
C ALA A 292 -10.21 10.34 11.66
N LEU A 293 -9.96 11.35 10.82
CA LEU A 293 -10.76 12.57 10.79
C LEU A 293 -12.23 12.26 10.42
N ALA A 294 -12.46 11.48 9.38
CA ALA A 294 -13.82 11.11 8.95
C ALA A 294 -14.60 10.39 10.06
N ASP A 295 -13.98 9.43 10.74
CA ASP A 295 -14.59 8.66 11.82
C ASP A 295 -14.94 9.55 13.04
N MET A 296 -14.03 10.45 13.41
CA MET A 296 -14.30 11.42 14.48
C MET A 296 -15.43 12.41 14.08
N LEU A 297 -15.44 12.89 12.83
CA LEU A 297 -16.52 13.74 12.33
C LEU A 297 -17.88 13.01 12.33
N TRP A 298 -17.88 11.74 11.93
CA TRP A 298 -19.08 10.90 11.95
C TRP A 298 -19.66 10.78 13.36
N SER A 299 -18.82 10.45 14.35
CA SER A 299 -19.25 10.24 15.75
C SER A 299 -19.78 11.50 16.43
N ILE A 300 -19.37 12.71 16.01
CA ILE A 300 -19.98 13.97 16.50
C ILE A 300 -21.17 14.45 15.65
N GLY A 301 -21.61 13.66 14.68
CA GLY A 301 -22.79 13.94 13.85
C GLY A 301 -22.53 14.84 12.65
N LYS A 302 -21.28 15.16 12.31
CA LYS A 302 -20.91 15.86 11.07
C LYS A 302 -20.86 14.89 9.88
N LYS A 303 -22.01 14.24 9.64
CA LYS A 303 -22.12 13.08 8.75
C LYS A 303 -21.71 13.36 7.31
N GLN A 304 -22.08 14.52 6.75
CA GLN A 304 -21.75 14.84 5.36
C GLN A 304 -20.24 15.06 5.17
N GLU A 305 -19.60 15.82 6.07
CA GLU A 305 -18.14 16.05 6.04
C GLU A 305 -17.37 14.71 6.12
N ALA A 306 -17.80 13.81 7.01
CA ALA A 306 -17.23 12.47 7.13
C ALA A 306 -17.36 11.65 5.83
N ILE A 307 -18.55 11.65 5.22
CA ILE A 307 -18.81 10.97 3.95
C ILE A 307 -17.93 11.53 2.83
N ASP A 308 -17.74 12.84 2.76
CA ASP A 308 -16.92 13.48 1.74
C ASP A 308 -15.45 13.05 1.85
N HIS A 309 -14.93 12.92 3.07
CA HIS A 309 -13.61 12.34 3.30
C HIS A 309 -13.50 10.88 2.84
N CYS A 310 -14.50 10.03 3.15
CA CYS A 310 -14.52 8.65 2.68
C CYS A 310 -14.58 8.54 1.15
N LYS A 311 -15.42 9.35 0.51
CA LYS A 311 -15.50 9.42 -0.96
C LYS A 311 -14.17 9.85 -1.58
N ASP A 312 -13.48 10.80 -0.95
CA ASP A 312 -12.17 11.22 -1.41
C ASP A 312 -11.10 10.14 -1.23
N ILE A 313 -11.13 9.39 -0.12
CA ILE A 313 -10.24 8.23 0.07
C ILE A 313 -10.47 7.19 -1.05
N LEU A 314 -11.73 6.87 -1.38
CA LEU A 314 -12.04 5.93 -2.46
C LEU A 314 -11.63 6.46 -3.84
N ARG A 315 -11.76 7.77 -4.10
CA ARG A 315 -11.23 8.39 -5.33
C ARG A 315 -9.71 8.23 -5.45
N LEU A 316 -9.00 8.44 -4.35
CA LEU A 316 -7.54 8.34 -4.30
C LEU A 316 -7.04 6.89 -4.27
N ASN A 317 -7.86 5.96 -3.77
CA ASN A 317 -7.58 4.54 -3.63
C ASN A 317 -8.82 3.66 -3.93
N PRO A 318 -9.21 3.51 -5.21
CA PRO A 318 -10.41 2.77 -5.64
C PRO A 318 -10.32 1.26 -5.43
N ASN A 319 -9.10 0.72 -5.29
CA ASN A 319 -8.93 -0.68 -4.85
C ASN A 319 -9.29 -0.87 -3.37
N ASP A 320 -9.47 0.24 -2.65
CA ASP A 320 -9.94 0.33 -1.28
C ASP A 320 -9.29 -0.70 -0.35
N ASN A 321 -7.97 -0.58 -0.27
CA ASN A 321 -7.14 -1.43 0.60
C ASN A 321 -7.43 -1.24 2.10
N GLN A 322 -8.11 -0.17 2.48
CA GLN A 322 -8.49 0.15 3.86
C GLN A 322 -9.89 -0.36 4.23
N GLY A 323 -10.70 -0.80 3.26
CA GLY A 323 -12.07 -1.27 3.49
C GLY A 323 -13.09 -0.15 3.73
N ILE A 324 -12.80 1.07 3.27
CA ILE A 324 -13.66 2.26 3.41
C ILE A 324 -15.01 2.06 2.72
N ARG A 325 -15.10 1.26 1.65
CA ARG A 325 -16.36 1.03 0.93
C ARG A 325 -17.44 0.42 1.81
N TYR A 326 -17.08 -0.45 2.74
CA TYR A 326 -18.02 -1.10 3.66
C TYR A 326 -18.58 -0.11 4.69
N ILE A 327 -17.69 0.71 5.26
CA ILE A 327 -18.03 1.76 6.22
C ILE A 327 -18.92 2.82 5.53
N LEU A 328 -18.49 3.29 4.37
CA LEU A 328 -19.23 4.27 3.57
C LEU A 328 -20.64 3.75 3.22
N LEU A 329 -20.77 2.49 2.80
CA LEU A 329 -22.09 1.92 2.49
C LEU A 329 -23.02 1.96 3.71
N ASN A 330 -22.53 1.58 4.89
CA ASN A 330 -23.30 1.60 6.13
C ASN A 330 -23.68 3.04 6.54
N TRP A 331 -22.76 3.99 6.38
CA TRP A 331 -23.01 5.41 6.67
C TRP A 331 -24.03 6.03 5.71
N LEU A 332 -23.92 5.76 4.41
CA LEU A 332 -24.89 6.20 3.42
C LEU A 332 -26.27 5.58 3.66
N LEU A 333 -26.32 4.32 4.11
CA LEU A 333 -27.54 3.67 4.57
C LEU A 333 -28.13 4.43 5.76
N GLU A 334 -27.35 4.79 6.77
CA GLU A 334 -27.86 5.50 7.94
C GLU A 334 -28.55 6.83 7.58
N ILE A 335 -27.96 7.60 6.66
CA ILE A 335 -28.52 8.89 6.23
C ILE A 335 -29.50 8.78 5.05
N SER A 336 -29.78 7.56 4.58
CA SER A 336 -30.66 7.30 3.43
C SER A 336 -30.25 8.02 2.13
N ALA A 337 -28.94 8.10 1.86
CA ALA A 337 -28.40 8.72 0.65
C ALA A 337 -28.47 7.76 -0.57
N THR A 338 -29.70 7.46 -1.01
CA THR A 338 -30.01 6.45 -2.04
C THR A 338 -29.19 6.61 -3.33
N THR A 339 -29.04 7.83 -3.85
CA THR A 339 -28.27 8.08 -5.09
C THR A 339 -26.80 7.69 -4.96
N ASP A 340 -26.19 7.97 -3.81
CA ASP A 340 -24.78 7.63 -3.57
C ASP A 340 -24.60 6.12 -3.35
N ILE A 341 -25.56 5.47 -2.67
CA ILE A 341 -25.58 4.01 -2.52
C ILE A 341 -25.64 3.32 -3.88
N GLU A 342 -26.53 3.76 -4.77
CA GLU A 342 -26.67 3.16 -6.11
C GLU A 342 -25.43 3.39 -6.97
N ARG A 343 -24.76 4.54 -6.83
CA ARG A 343 -23.47 4.78 -7.47
C ARG A 343 -22.40 3.83 -6.93
N LEU A 344 -22.31 3.69 -5.62
CA LEU A 344 -21.34 2.82 -4.96
C LEU A 344 -21.53 1.34 -5.37
N PHE A 345 -22.78 0.86 -5.49
CA PHE A 345 -23.05 -0.48 -6.01
C PHE A 345 -22.66 -0.69 -7.46
N LYS A 346 -22.66 0.37 -8.29
CA LYS A 346 -22.20 0.29 -9.67
C LYS A 346 -20.67 0.25 -9.75
N GLU A 347 -20.00 1.01 -8.89
CA GLU A 347 -18.53 1.05 -8.84
C GLU A 347 -17.94 -0.28 -8.35
N TYR A 348 -18.59 -0.92 -7.38
CA TYR A 348 -18.19 -2.22 -6.83
C TYR A 348 -19.24 -3.30 -7.12
N GLU A 349 -19.56 -3.49 -8.41
CA GLU A 349 -20.62 -4.42 -8.83
C GLU A 349 -20.27 -5.90 -8.57
N ASP A 350 -18.97 -6.23 -8.62
CA ASP A 350 -18.41 -7.56 -8.39
C ASP A 350 -18.11 -7.86 -6.91
N GLU A 351 -18.40 -6.95 -5.99
CA GLU A 351 -18.14 -7.17 -4.56
C GLU A 351 -19.14 -8.16 -3.96
N TRP A 352 -18.62 -9.27 -3.45
CA TRP A 352 -19.40 -10.44 -3.02
C TRP A 352 -19.26 -10.78 -1.53
N SER A 353 -18.49 -10.01 -0.76
CA SER A 353 -18.30 -10.27 0.68
C SER A 353 -19.61 -10.21 1.47
N ALA A 354 -19.61 -10.85 2.65
CA ALA A 354 -20.78 -10.87 3.52
C ALA A 354 -21.24 -9.44 3.88
N ALA A 355 -20.31 -8.56 4.25
CA ALA A 355 -20.61 -7.19 4.62
C ALA A 355 -21.36 -6.44 3.51
N TRP A 356 -20.94 -6.62 2.26
CA TRP A 356 -21.58 -6.00 1.11
C TRP A 356 -22.97 -6.56 0.85
N LEU A 357 -23.10 -7.90 0.82
CA LEU A 357 -24.36 -8.56 0.51
C LEU A 357 -25.44 -8.27 1.57
N TYR A 358 -25.09 -8.29 2.86
CA TYR A 358 -26.03 -7.97 3.93
C TYR A 358 -26.49 -6.50 3.88
N SER A 359 -25.57 -5.55 3.68
CA SER A 359 -25.95 -4.13 3.58
C SER A 359 -26.73 -3.83 2.30
N LYS A 360 -26.42 -4.49 1.18
CA LYS A 360 -27.20 -4.41 -0.06
C LYS A 360 -28.60 -5.01 0.07
N ALA A 361 -28.73 -6.12 0.79
CA ALA A 361 -30.04 -6.70 1.12
C ALA A 361 -30.87 -5.75 1.99
N LEU A 362 -30.24 -5.15 3.03
CA LEU A 362 -30.89 -4.20 3.92
C LEU A 362 -31.32 -2.91 3.20
N TYR A 363 -30.51 -2.41 2.27
CA TYR A 363 -30.87 -1.33 1.35
C TYR A 363 -32.15 -1.65 0.60
N TYR A 364 -32.18 -2.76 -0.16
CA TYR A 364 -33.34 -3.11 -0.96
C TYR A 364 -34.58 -3.39 -0.11
N PHE A 365 -34.42 -3.95 1.09
CA PHE A 365 -35.51 -4.12 2.03
C PHE A 365 -36.13 -2.78 2.42
N ARG A 366 -35.31 -1.79 2.79
CA ARG A 366 -35.77 -0.43 3.12
C ARG A 366 -36.48 0.24 1.94
N GLU A 367 -35.92 0.10 0.75
CA GLU A 367 -36.51 0.64 -0.49
C GLU A 367 -37.74 -0.15 -0.98
N LYS A 368 -38.23 -1.14 -0.21
CA LYS A 368 -39.38 -2.00 -0.53
C LYS A 368 -39.24 -2.76 -1.85
N LYS A 369 -37.99 -2.99 -2.29
CA LYS A 369 -37.61 -3.74 -3.49
C LYS A 369 -37.50 -5.23 -3.14
N LYS A 370 -38.64 -5.85 -2.80
CA LYS A 370 -38.72 -7.20 -2.20
C LYS A 370 -37.92 -8.25 -2.97
N SER A 371 -38.09 -8.34 -4.29
CA SER A 371 -37.41 -9.37 -5.09
C SER A 371 -35.88 -9.23 -5.03
N GLN A 372 -35.35 -8.01 -5.04
CA GLN A 372 -33.91 -7.78 -4.92
C GLN A 372 -33.42 -8.02 -3.49
N ALA A 373 -34.19 -7.58 -2.48
CA ALA A 373 -33.87 -7.79 -1.08
C ALA A 373 -33.76 -9.28 -0.74
N ASP A 374 -34.77 -10.07 -1.10
CA ASP A 374 -34.81 -11.51 -0.82
C ASP A 374 -33.69 -12.25 -1.59
N LYS A 375 -33.36 -11.82 -2.82
CA LYS A 375 -32.24 -12.37 -3.59
C LYS A 375 -30.89 -12.12 -2.89
N MET A 376 -30.59 -10.86 -2.57
CA MET A 376 -29.32 -10.49 -1.92
C MET A 376 -29.20 -11.11 -0.53
N LEU A 377 -30.30 -11.20 0.22
CA LEU A 377 -30.29 -11.84 1.54
C LEU A 377 -29.98 -13.34 1.45
N LYS A 378 -30.51 -14.02 0.42
CA LYS A 378 -30.18 -15.43 0.16
C LYS A 378 -28.69 -15.61 -0.13
N GLU A 379 -28.12 -14.78 -1.02
CA GLU A 379 -26.69 -14.81 -1.32
C GLU A 379 -25.85 -14.49 -0.08
N ALA A 380 -26.28 -13.54 0.75
CA ALA A 380 -25.63 -13.21 2.01
C ALA A 380 -25.57 -14.40 2.98
N PHE A 381 -26.67 -15.18 3.09
CA PHE A 381 -26.69 -16.40 3.90
C PHE A 381 -25.77 -17.50 3.37
N GLU A 382 -25.69 -17.64 2.05
CA GLU A 382 -24.79 -18.59 1.39
C GLU A 382 -23.32 -18.19 1.57
N SER A 383 -23.02 -16.89 1.62
CA SER A 383 -21.68 -16.37 1.89
C SER A 383 -21.30 -16.51 3.36
N ASN A 384 -22.18 -16.14 4.30
CA ASN A 384 -21.87 -16.18 5.73
C ASN A 384 -23.12 -16.35 6.61
N ALA A 385 -23.44 -17.59 6.96
CA ALA A 385 -24.60 -17.93 7.79
C ALA A 385 -24.45 -17.56 9.29
N TYR A 386 -23.33 -16.99 9.74
CA TYR A 386 -23.14 -16.59 11.14
C TYR A 386 -23.75 -15.23 11.45
N VAL A 387 -23.76 -14.29 10.51
CA VAL A 387 -24.29 -12.92 10.68
C VAL A 387 -25.71 -12.89 11.28
N PRO A 388 -26.69 -13.70 10.81
CA PRO A 388 -28.06 -13.67 11.34
C PRO A 388 -28.11 -14.10 12.80
N LEU A 389 -27.15 -14.91 13.28
CA LEU A 389 -27.10 -15.30 14.70
C LEU A 389 -26.83 -14.10 15.60
N TYR A 390 -25.99 -13.16 15.17
CA TYR A 390 -25.71 -11.92 15.90
C TYR A 390 -26.88 -10.93 15.78
N ILE A 391 -27.40 -10.70 14.57
CA ILE A 391 -28.53 -9.79 14.35
C ILE A 391 -29.76 -10.21 15.17
N LEU A 392 -30.03 -11.52 15.25
CA LEU A 392 -31.16 -12.07 16.01
C LEU A 392 -30.88 -12.24 17.51
N GLY A 393 -29.72 -11.82 18.00
CA GLY A 393 -29.34 -11.90 19.42
C GLY A 393 -29.09 -13.32 19.93
N LYS A 394 -28.89 -14.30 19.04
CA LYS A 394 -28.50 -15.68 19.40
C LYS A 394 -27.02 -15.77 19.79
N LYS A 395 -26.20 -14.82 19.32
CA LYS A 395 -24.81 -14.61 19.73
C LYS A 395 -24.62 -13.19 20.25
N LYS A 396 -23.64 -13.00 21.13
CA LYS A 396 -23.26 -11.68 21.64
C LYS A 396 -22.33 -10.99 20.64
N ILE A 397 -22.55 -9.70 20.42
CA ILE A 397 -21.69 -8.85 19.59
C ILE A 397 -20.34 -8.68 20.30
N PRO A 398 -19.22 -8.75 19.57
CA PRO A 398 -17.90 -8.56 20.17
C PRO A 398 -17.75 -7.12 20.70
N LYS A 399 -16.91 -6.96 21.72
CA LYS A 399 -16.63 -5.63 22.31
C LYS A 399 -15.64 -4.81 21.48
N SER A 400 -14.90 -5.47 20.60
CA SER A 400 -13.89 -4.88 19.70
C SER A 400 -13.96 -5.60 18.36
N PRO A 401 -13.56 -4.96 17.26
CA PRO A 401 -13.46 -5.63 15.98
C PRO A 401 -12.40 -6.76 16.03
N PRO A 402 -12.54 -7.80 15.20
CA PRO A 402 -11.57 -8.90 15.15
C PRO A 402 -10.25 -8.47 14.47
N GLU A 403 -9.13 -9.03 14.93
CA GLU A 403 -7.80 -8.74 14.38
C GLU A 403 -7.57 -9.35 12.99
N PHE A 404 -8.21 -10.49 12.72
CA PHE A 404 -8.08 -11.21 11.44
C PHE A 404 -9.46 -11.65 10.96
N ILE A 405 -9.71 -11.46 9.66
CA ILE A 405 -10.97 -11.79 9.01
C ILE A 405 -10.70 -12.87 7.96
N GLY A 406 -11.37 -14.02 8.07
CA GLY A 406 -11.40 -15.05 7.05
C GLY A 406 -12.72 -15.02 6.27
N ILE A 407 -12.65 -15.24 4.96
CA ILE A 407 -13.84 -15.28 4.10
C ILE A 407 -14.81 -16.36 4.60
N GLY A 408 -16.06 -15.96 4.88
CA GLY A 408 -17.14 -16.84 5.31
C GLY A 408 -17.06 -17.31 6.77
N ASP A 409 -16.08 -16.85 7.54
CA ASP A 409 -15.87 -17.30 8.91
C ASP A 409 -16.67 -16.47 9.95
N VAL A 410 -16.49 -16.82 11.22
CA VAL A 410 -17.15 -16.11 12.33
C VAL A 410 -16.61 -14.69 12.50
N ALA A 411 -15.32 -14.45 12.22
CA ALA A 411 -14.70 -13.15 12.35
C ALA A 411 -15.21 -12.17 11.28
N GLU A 412 -15.45 -12.61 10.05
CA GLU A 412 -16.12 -11.78 9.03
C GLU A 412 -17.53 -11.34 9.49
N ALA A 413 -18.27 -12.26 10.11
CA ALA A 413 -19.59 -11.93 10.67
C ALA A 413 -19.49 -10.93 11.83
N GLU A 414 -18.50 -11.12 12.70
CA GLU A 414 -18.22 -10.24 13.84
C GLU A 414 -17.83 -8.82 13.41
N ALA A 415 -16.95 -8.69 12.40
CA ALA A 415 -16.59 -7.41 11.81
C ALA A 415 -17.82 -6.70 11.24
N TYR A 416 -18.63 -7.40 10.44
CA TYR A 416 -19.83 -6.79 9.85
C TYR A 416 -20.83 -6.29 10.90
N VAL A 417 -21.14 -7.11 11.92
CA VAL A 417 -22.15 -6.70 12.91
C VAL A 417 -21.63 -5.64 13.87
N TRP A 418 -20.32 -5.56 14.09
CA TRP A 418 -19.73 -4.45 14.84
C TRP A 418 -20.06 -3.11 14.17
N ASP A 419 -19.96 -3.03 12.83
CA ASP A 419 -20.28 -1.81 12.07
C ASP A 419 -21.78 -1.58 11.86
N ALA A 420 -22.55 -2.64 11.60
CA ALA A 420 -23.87 -2.51 11.00
C ALA A 420 -25.05 -2.80 11.93
N ILE A 421 -24.84 -3.28 13.16
CA ILE A 421 -25.96 -3.74 14.00
C ILE A 421 -27.01 -2.66 14.25
N GLU A 422 -26.57 -1.42 14.48
CA GLU A 422 -27.48 -0.31 14.74
C GLU A 422 -28.43 -0.05 13.56
N LEU A 423 -27.97 -0.27 12.32
CA LEU A 423 -28.82 -0.15 11.13
C LEU A 423 -29.94 -1.19 11.14
N TRP A 424 -29.62 -2.44 11.47
CA TRP A 424 -30.60 -3.52 11.59
C TRP A 424 -31.62 -3.29 12.70
N GLU A 425 -31.24 -2.55 13.74
CA GLU A 425 -32.13 -2.17 14.84
C GLU A 425 -33.00 -0.96 14.52
N LYS A 426 -32.44 0.04 13.83
CA LYS A 426 -33.14 1.29 13.45
C LYS A 426 -34.13 1.07 12.30
N ILE A 427 -33.87 0.15 11.37
CA ILE A 427 -34.75 -0.09 10.21
C ILE A 427 -35.96 -0.95 10.64
N PRO A 428 -37.20 -0.42 10.55
CA PRO A 428 -38.38 -1.13 11.02
C PRO A 428 -38.57 -2.49 10.35
N ASN A 429 -38.92 -3.49 11.14
CA ASN A 429 -39.20 -4.87 10.70
C ASN A 429 -38.00 -5.62 10.08
N ALA A 430 -36.79 -5.05 10.02
CA ALA A 430 -35.62 -5.70 9.42
C ALA A 430 -35.24 -7.00 10.17
N LYS A 431 -35.24 -6.96 11.51
CA LYS A 431 -34.98 -8.16 12.36
C LYS A 431 -36.03 -9.26 12.19
N GLU A 432 -37.31 -8.90 12.03
CA GLU A 432 -38.37 -9.88 11.77
C GLU A 432 -38.24 -10.48 10.36
N TRP A 433 -37.94 -9.64 9.37
CA TRP A 433 -37.75 -10.06 7.99
C TRP A 433 -36.58 -11.04 7.85
N ILE A 434 -35.40 -10.73 8.40
CA ILE A 434 -34.25 -11.65 8.34
C ILE A 434 -34.51 -12.94 9.13
N LYS A 435 -35.23 -12.89 10.26
CA LYS A 435 -35.63 -14.08 11.02
C LYS A 435 -36.45 -15.04 10.17
N ASN A 436 -37.49 -14.55 9.50
CA ASN A 436 -38.38 -15.37 8.68
C ASN A 436 -37.62 -16.04 7.51
N HIS A 437 -36.70 -15.32 6.88
CA HIS A 437 -35.87 -15.86 5.80
C HIS A 437 -34.83 -16.85 6.31
N PHE A 438 -34.18 -16.56 7.43
CA PHE A 438 -33.14 -17.42 8.00
C PHE A 438 -33.70 -18.75 8.53
N ASP A 439 -34.88 -18.72 9.14
CA ASP A 439 -35.58 -19.93 9.59
C ASP A 439 -35.96 -20.83 8.40
N ALA A 440 -36.33 -20.24 7.25
CA ALA A 440 -36.62 -20.98 6.02
C ALA A 440 -35.35 -21.52 5.33
N PHE A 441 -34.25 -20.75 5.35
CA PHE A 441 -32.95 -21.15 4.83
C PHE A 441 -32.37 -22.33 5.62
N SER A 442 -32.35 -22.23 6.95
CA SER A 442 -31.79 -23.25 7.84
C SER A 442 -32.48 -24.61 7.70
N LYS A 443 -33.78 -24.63 7.40
CA LYS A 443 -34.55 -25.87 7.16
C LYS A 443 -34.22 -26.58 5.86
N LYS A 444 -33.64 -25.89 4.88
CA LYS A 444 -33.26 -26.46 3.57
C LYS A 444 -31.81 -26.96 3.54
N SER A 445 -30.99 -26.53 4.50
CA SER A 445 -29.57 -26.87 4.60
C SER A 445 -29.29 -28.03 5.59
N CYS A 446 -30.31 -28.45 6.34
CA CYS A 446 -30.36 -29.73 7.06
C CYS A 446 -31.03 -30.78 6.18
#